data_AF-E5YKQ1-F1
#
_entry.id   AF-E5YKQ1-F1
#
_cell.length_a   1.000
_cell.length_b   1.000
_cell.length_c   1.000
_cell.angle_alpha   90.00
_cell.angle_beta   90.00
_cell.angle_gamma   90.00
#
_symmetry.space_group_name_H-M   'P 1'
#
loop_
_entity.id
_entity.type
_entity.pdbx_description
1 polymer ?
#
loop_
_entity_poly.entity_id
_entity_poly.type
_entity_poly.pdbx_seq_one_letter_code
_entity_poly.pdbx_strand_id
1 'polypeptide(L)'
;MNNITDHNKKIEIAVNKCFVSMSKNCLEIRPRERLYCIFHGRFFLLVTLLTHVGACYMLYATYINGYDDDLLLITSLMLFLCIISWVFEYTSTSVITKTSNIVFNRKTRECYTYYNNKKYINNVDDVIFSGGASTIISLFRREKNGTILTKNISIDDGYNIKIIMNYINNFIRNGHSELPIPTKLAWTDIGCSNVSISPCKALRHYAPWPFCSKITDPEENALKIYMWPLYTFIMFPINMFFALLWYLFTKIFNIKPHPVPEEAYEGDDSIRVTPEMAAKGIRP
;
A
#
# COMPACT_ATOMS: atom_id res chain seq x y z
N MET A 1 8.20 33.21 -10.04
CA MET A 1 8.63 31.84 -10.38
C MET A 1 8.76 30.93 -9.16
N ASN A 2 9.42 31.33 -8.06
CA ASN A 2 9.61 30.46 -6.88
C ASN A 2 8.32 29.95 -6.20
N ASN A 3 7.24 30.74 -6.19
CA ASN A 3 5.98 30.35 -5.52
C ASN A 3 5.20 29.25 -6.24
N ILE A 4 5.25 29.19 -7.57
CA ILE A 4 4.53 28.16 -8.36
C ILE A 4 5.22 26.81 -8.21
N THR A 5 6.55 26.80 -8.23
CA THR A 5 7.35 25.60 -7.96
C THR A 5 7.17 25.08 -6.53
N ASP A 6 7.06 25.96 -5.53
CA ASP A 6 6.82 25.52 -4.14
C ASP A 6 5.40 24.98 -3.93
N HIS A 7 4.40 25.58 -4.61
CA HIS A 7 3.03 25.09 -4.58
C HIS A 7 2.88 23.72 -5.26
N ASN A 8 3.44 23.54 -6.46
CA ASN A 8 3.41 22.26 -7.16
C ASN A 8 4.16 21.18 -6.39
N LYS A 9 5.28 21.52 -5.75
CA LYS A 9 6.01 20.58 -4.89
C LYS A 9 5.17 20.13 -3.68
N LYS A 10 4.38 21.01 -3.07
CA LYS A 10 3.44 20.64 -1.99
C LYS A 10 2.36 19.69 -2.49
N ILE A 11 1.80 19.94 -3.68
CA ILE A 11 0.83 19.04 -4.31
C ILE A 11 1.46 17.68 -4.58
N GLU A 12 2.65 17.64 -5.18
CA GLU A 12 3.38 16.40 -5.46
C GLU A 12 3.57 15.59 -4.18
N ILE A 13 4.09 16.19 -3.11
CA ILE A 13 4.32 15.51 -1.83
C ILE A 13 3.03 14.94 -1.24
N ALA A 14 1.93 15.70 -1.28
CA ALA A 14 0.64 15.27 -0.75
C ALA A 14 0.03 14.11 -1.55
N VAL A 15 0.09 14.20 -2.88
CA VAL A 15 -0.55 13.23 -3.79
C VAL A 15 0.32 11.97 -3.97
N ASN A 16 1.64 12.06 -3.80
CA ASN A 16 2.57 10.97 -4.03
C ASN A 16 2.23 9.67 -3.29
N LYS A 17 1.72 9.79 -2.05
CA LYS A 17 1.38 8.62 -1.20
C LYS A 17 0.24 7.78 -1.78
N CYS A 18 -0.70 8.43 -2.45
CA CYS A 18 -1.89 7.79 -2.98
C CYS A 18 -1.87 7.66 -4.52
N PHE A 19 -1.00 8.36 -5.22
CA PHE A 19 -0.92 8.30 -6.68
C PHE A 19 -0.49 6.92 -7.19
N VAL A 20 -1.17 6.42 -8.22
CA VAL A 20 -0.79 5.18 -8.91
C VAL A 20 -0.43 5.47 -10.36
N SER A 21 -1.36 6.03 -11.11
CA SER A 21 -1.19 6.34 -12.52
C SER A 21 -2.12 7.46 -12.97
N MET A 22 -1.75 8.14 -14.05
CA MET A 22 -2.59 9.11 -14.73
C MET A 22 -2.50 8.90 -16.24
N SER A 23 -3.64 8.94 -16.90
CA SER A 23 -3.78 8.95 -18.35
C SER A 23 -4.57 10.20 -18.77
N LYS A 24 -4.92 10.31 -20.05
CA LYS A 24 -5.67 11.46 -20.58
C LYS A 24 -7.04 11.63 -19.93
N ASN A 25 -7.73 10.53 -19.63
CA ASN A 25 -9.07 10.56 -19.04
C ASN A 25 -9.18 9.88 -17.68
N CYS A 26 -8.24 9.01 -17.29
CA CYS A 26 -8.31 8.29 -16.01
C CYS A 26 -7.22 8.75 -15.02
N LEU A 27 -7.63 8.96 -13.76
CA LEU A 27 -6.74 9.16 -12.62
C LEU A 27 -6.93 8.00 -11.64
N GLU A 28 -5.84 7.31 -11.32
CA GLU A 28 -5.83 6.15 -10.45
C GLU A 28 -5.16 6.44 -9.10
N ILE A 29 -5.91 6.19 -8.03
CA ILE A 29 -5.53 6.47 -6.66
C ILE A 29 -5.59 5.19 -5.81
N ARG A 30 -4.59 4.99 -4.96
CA ARG A 30 -4.45 3.87 -4.06
C ARG A 30 -5.18 4.17 -2.74
N PRO A 31 -6.02 3.25 -2.25
CA PRO A 31 -6.51 3.26 -0.88
C PRO A 31 -5.39 3.10 0.13
N ARG A 32 -5.47 3.85 1.22
CA ARG A 32 -4.56 3.79 2.37
C ARG A 32 -4.55 2.41 3.00
N GLU A 33 -5.71 1.78 3.16
CA GLU A 33 -5.84 0.50 3.87
C GLU A 33 -4.94 -0.57 3.26
N ARG A 34 -4.74 -0.54 1.94
CA ARG A 34 -3.84 -1.48 1.27
C ARG A 34 -2.38 -1.27 1.65
N LEU A 35 -1.93 -0.02 1.74
CA LEU A 35 -0.57 0.33 2.19
C LEU A 35 -0.28 -0.30 3.55
N TYR A 36 -1.19 -0.06 4.51
CA TYR A 36 -1.08 -0.58 5.86
C TYR A 36 -1.14 -2.11 5.90
N CYS A 37 -2.04 -2.75 5.16
CA CYS A 37 -2.13 -4.21 5.15
C CYS A 37 -0.91 -4.87 4.51
N ILE A 38 -0.23 -4.25 3.54
CA ILE A 38 1.05 -4.77 3.02
C ILE A 38 2.13 -4.69 4.09
N PHE A 39 2.24 -3.54 4.78
CA PHE A 39 3.19 -3.38 5.87
C PHE A 39 2.94 -4.38 7.02
N HIS A 40 1.70 -4.47 7.50
CA HIS A 40 1.31 -5.40 8.55
C HIS A 40 1.47 -6.86 8.10
N GLY A 41 1.11 -7.19 6.86
CA GLY A 41 1.29 -8.55 6.32
C GLY A 41 2.74 -9.02 6.36
N ARG A 42 3.70 -8.14 6.03
CA ARG A 42 5.14 -8.42 6.13
C ARG A 42 5.57 -8.72 7.57
N PHE A 43 5.09 -7.93 8.52
CA PHE A 43 5.41 -8.08 9.93
C PHE A 43 4.77 -9.34 10.51
N PHE A 44 3.47 -9.55 10.28
CA PHE A 44 2.75 -10.69 10.81
C PHE A 44 3.20 -12.03 10.22
N LEU A 45 3.60 -12.08 8.94
CA LEU A 45 4.18 -13.29 8.37
C LEU A 45 5.43 -13.76 9.15
N LEU A 46 6.30 -12.83 9.57
CA LEU A 46 7.44 -13.18 10.42
C LEU A 46 6.98 -13.67 11.79
N VAL A 47 6.08 -12.93 12.43
CA VAL A 47 5.53 -13.29 13.74
C VAL A 47 4.92 -14.69 13.68
N THR A 48 4.14 -14.99 12.64
CA THR A 48 3.59 -16.31 12.35
C THR A 48 4.70 -17.37 12.29
N LEU A 49 5.76 -17.16 11.52
CA LEU A 49 6.85 -18.15 11.46
C LEU A 49 7.52 -18.37 12.81
N LEU A 50 7.83 -17.29 13.55
CA LEU A 50 8.49 -17.39 14.85
C LEU A 50 7.60 -18.08 15.89
N THR A 51 6.30 -17.75 15.93
CA THR A 51 5.36 -18.40 16.85
C THR A 51 5.17 -19.87 16.51
N HIS A 52 5.18 -20.25 15.22
CA HIS A 52 5.07 -21.65 14.81
C HIS A 52 6.31 -22.46 15.19
N VAL A 53 7.51 -21.92 14.96
CA VAL A 53 8.75 -22.58 15.39
C VAL A 53 8.78 -22.73 16.90
N GLY A 54 8.40 -21.69 17.64
CA GLY A 54 8.28 -21.73 19.09
C GLY A 54 7.26 -22.76 19.57
N ALA A 55 6.08 -22.80 18.97
CA ALA A 55 5.04 -23.79 19.30
C ALA A 55 5.49 -25.22 19.00
N CYS A 56 6.16 -25.47 17.88
CA CYS A 56 6.74 -26.78 17.56
C CYS A 56 7.79 -27.21 18.61
N TYR A 57 8.66 -26.29 19.02
CA TYR A 57 9.63 -26.56 20.09
C TYR A 57 8.95 -26.87 21.43
N MET A 58 7.93 -26.10 21.80
CA MET A 58 7.18 -26.33 23.04
C MET A 58 6.44 -27.67 23.02
N LEU A 59 5.80 -28.03 21.91
CA LEU A 59 5.15 -29.34 21.74
C LEU A 59 6.16 -30.48 21.89
N TYR A 60 7.34 -30.34 21.31
CA TYR A 60 8.43 -31.32 21.45
C TYR A 60 8.92 -31.42 22.89
N ALA A 61 9.11 -30.29 23.57
CA ALA A 61 9.52 -30.26 24.98
C ALA A 61 8.48 -30.94 25.89
N THR A 62 7.18 -30.66 25.68
CA THR A 62 6.07 -31.32 26.39
C THR A 62 6.04 -32.82 26.15
N TYR A 63 6.32 -33.25 24.92
CA TYR A 63 6.38 -34.67 24.59
C TYR A 63 7.53 -35.40 25.33
N ILE A 64 8.71 -34.79 25.40
CA ILE A 64 9.89 -35.42 26.04
C ILE A 64 9.83 -35.39 27.55
N ASN A 65 9.48 -34.24 28.13
CA ASN A 65 9.57 -34.03 29.58
C ASN A 65 8.36 -34.62 30.34
N GLY A 66 7.34 -35.10 29.63
CA GLY A 66 6.12 -35.62 30.22
C GLY A 66 5.15 -34.52 30.66
N TYR A 67 4.16 -34.91 31.45
CA TYR A 67 3.10 -34.00 31.90
C TYR A 67 3.62 -33.04 32.99
N ASP A 68 3.61 -31.75 32.68
CA ASP A 68 3.88 -30.64 33.59
C ASP A 68 2.86 -29.51 33.31
N ASP A 69 2.14 -29.07 34.33
CA ASP A 69 1.05 -28.08 34.21
C ASP A 69 1.55 -26.73 33.68
N ASP A 70 2.75 -26.30 34.10
CA ASP A 70 3.35 -25.03 33.64
C ASP A 70 3.73 -25.14 32.15
N LEU A 71 4.30 -26.28 31.77
CA LEU A 71 4.70 -26.56 30.39
C LEU A 71 3.49 -26.68 29.45
N LEU A 72 2.39 -27.27 29.94
CA LEU A 72 1.12 -27.34 29.23
C LEU A 72 0.51 -25.95 29.02
N LEU A 73 0.54 -25.09 30.05
CA LEU A 73 0.05 -23.72 29.96
C LEU A 73 0.84 -22.91 28.92
N ILE A 74 2.18 -22.96 28.96
CA ILE A 74 3.04 -22.25 28.00
C ILE A 74 2.78 -22.77 26.58
N THR A 75 2.67 -24.09 26.40
CA THR A 75 2.34 -24.68 25.09
C THR A 75 1.00 -24.19 24.57
N SER A 76 -0.02 -24.14 25.43
CA SER A 76 -1.36 -23.65 25.09
C SER A 76 -1.35 -22.18 24.69
N LEU A 77 -0.61 -21.33 25.41
CA LEU A 77 -0.42 -19.92 25.06
C LEU A 77 0.29 -19.75 23.71
N MET A 78 1.32 -20.55 23.42
CA MET A 78 2.01 -20.51 22.13
C MET A 78 1.10 -20.91 20.97
N LEU A 79 0.27 -21.94 21.14
CA LEU A 79 -0.73 -22.34 20.14
C LEU A 79 -1.77 -21.24 19.92
N PHE A 80 -2.23 -20.58 20.98
CA PHE A 80 -3.14 -19.44 20.87
C PHE A 80 -2.50 -18.27 20.10
N LEU A 81 -1.23 -17.96 20.36
CA LEU A 81 -0.49 -16.94 19.61
C LEU A 81 -0.33 -17.31 18.12
N CYS A 82 -0.15 -18.60 17.79
CA CYS A 82 -0.13 -19.07 16.40
C CYS A 82 -1.45 -18.74 15.68
N ILE A 83 -2.59 -19.06 16.32
CA ILE A 83 -3.92 -18.78 15.76
C ILE A 83 -4.10 -17.27 15.55
N ILE A 84 -3.77 -16.45 16.55
CA ILE A 84 -3.87 -14.99 16.45
C ILE A 84 -3.02 -14.47 15.29
N SER A 85 -1.76 -14.89 15.18
CA SER A 85 -0.86 -14.44 14.11
C SER A 85 -1.41 -14.77 12.72
N TRP A 86 -1.98 -15.97 12.54
CA TRP A 86 -2.66 -16.37 11.31
C TRP A 86 -3.87 -15.50 10.98
N VAL A 87 -4.69 -15.16 11.97
CA VAL A 87 -5.86 -14.29 11.76
C VAL A 87 -5.41 -12.91 11.25
N PHE A 88 -4.37 -12.33 11.85
CA PHE A 88 -3.83 -11.04 11.41
C PHE A 88 -3.21 -11.09 10.01
N GLU A 89 -2.51 -12.17 9.69
CA GLU A 89 -1.94 -12.36 8.36
C GLU A 89 -3.03 -12.57 7.29
N TYR A 90 -4.03 -13.42 7.57
CA TYR A 90 -5.18 -13.65 6.71
C TYR A 90 -6.00 -12.38 6.47
N THR A 91 -6.29 -11.62 7.53
CA THR A 91 -7.04 -10.36 7.39
C THR A 91 -6.26 -9.34 6.55
N SER A 92 -4.95 -9.21 6.77
CA SER A 92 -4.09 -8.31 5.98
C SER A 92 -4.07 -8.70 4.49
N THR A 93 -3.81 -9.96 4.18
CA THR A 93 -3.79 -10.47 2.79
C THR A 93 -5.16 -10.40 2.13
N SER A 94 -6.25 -10.64 2.87
CA SER A 94 -7.62 -10.51 2.39
C SER A 94 -7.96 -9.07 2.00
N VAL A 95 -7.53 -8.06 2.76
CA VAL A 95 -7.77 -6.66 2.38
C VAL A 95 -7.03 -6.31 1.09
N ILE A 96 -5.80 -6.81 0.93
CA ILE A 96 -5.01 -6.60 -0.30
C ILE A 96 -5.74 -7.20 -1.51
N THR A 97 -6.14 -8.46 -1.42
CA THR A 97 -6.72 -9.20 -2.57
C THR A 97 -8.15 -8.79 -2.89
N LYS A 98 -8.88 -8.20 -1.94
CA LYS A 98 -10.30 -7.81 -2.12
C LYS A 98 -10.53 -6.32 -2.36
N THR A 99 -9.47 -5.51 -2.43
CA THR A 99 -9.58 -4.06 -2.60
C THR A 99 -8.78 -3.58 -3.82
N SER A 100 -9.46 -2.93 -4.77
CA SER A 100 -8.83 -2.37 -5.97
C SER A 100 -8.40 -0.93 -5.76
N ASN A 101 -7.69 -0.36 -6.73
CA ASN A 101 -7.49 1.09 -6.78
C ASN A 101 -8.83 1.80 -7.04
N ILE A 102 -8.85 3.09 -6.77
CA ILE A 102 -9.96 4.00 -7.07
C ILE A 102 -9.60 4.68 -8.38
N VAL A 103 -10.46 4.55 -9.39
CA VAL A 103 -10.26 5.17 -10.70
C VAL A 103 -11.33 6.23 -10.92
N PHE A 104 -10.88 7.44 -11.18
CA PHE A 104 -11.71 8.56 -11.61
C PHE A 104 -11.62 8.67 -13.13
N ASN A 105 -12.72 8.41 -13.83
CA ASN A 105 -12.78 8.54 -15.28
C ASN A 105 -13.51 9.83 -15.66
N ARG A 106 -12.79 10.73 -16.33
CA ARG A 106 -13.30 12.02 -16.80
C ARG A 106 -14.33 11.87 -17.91
N LYS A 107 -14.17 10.87 -18.80
CA LYS A 107 -15.04 10.67 -19.96
C LYS A 107 -16.41 10.15 -19.56
N THR A 108 -16.45 9.15 -18.68
CA THR A 108 -17.72 8.61 -18.16
C THR A 108 -18.29 9.45 -17.02
N ARG A 109 -17.47 10.32 -16.40
CA ARG A 109 -17.81 11.09 -15.18
C ARG A 109 -18.15 10.19 -13.99
N GLU A 110 -17.54 9.00 -13.94
CA GLU A 110 -17.72 8.02 -12.88
C GLU A 110 -16.44 7.70 -12.12
N CYS A 111 -16.61 7.31 -10.86
CA CYS A 111 -15.59 6.83 -9.94
C CYS A 111 -15.83 5.34 -9.67
N TYR A 112 -14.78 4.54 -9.85
CA TYR A 112 -14.85 3.08 -9.84
C TYR A 112 -13.91 2.49 -8.80
N THR A 113 -14.40 1.54 -8.02
CA THR A 113 -13.54 0.73 -7.14
C THR A 113 -14.21 -0.58 -6.73
N TYR A 114 -13.40 -1.58 -6.39
CA TYR A 114 -13.80 -2.74 -5.60
C TYR A 114 -13.32 -2.56 -4.16
N TYR A 115 -14.24 -2.74 -3.22
CA TYR A 115 -13.92 -2.83 -1.81
C TYR A 115 -14.55 -4.10 -1.23
N ASN A 116 -13.73 -4.96 -0.62
CA ASN A 116 -14.16 -6.27 -0.12
C ASN A 116 -14.93 -7.09 -1.17
N ASN A 117 -14.42 -7.15 -2.41
CA ASN A 117 -15.05 -7.78 -3.59
C ASN A 117 -16.44 -7.22 -3.97
N LYS A 118 -16.88 -6.12 -3.36
CA LYS A 118 -18.10 -5.41 -3.75
C LYS A 118 -17.72 -4.26 -4.68
N LYS A 119 -18.40 -4.19 -5.82
CA LYS A 119 -18.24 -3.13 -6.82
C LYS A 119 -18.96 -1.86 -6.37
N TYR A 120 -18.27 -0.73 -6.43
CA TYR A 120 -18.79 0.62 -6.20
C TYR A 120 -18.57 1.44 -7.48
N ILE A 121 -19.67 2.00 -8.00
CA ILE A 121 -19.68 2.91 -9.15
C ILE A 121 -20.51 4.10 -8.74
N ASN A 122 -19.93 5.29 -8.78
CA ASN A 122 -20.58 6.53 -8.37
C ASN A 122 -20.29 7.61 -9.41
N ASN A 123 -21.22 8.53 -9.64
CA ASN A 123 -20.88 9.75 -10.36
C ASN A 123 -19.83 10.51 -9.55
N VAL A 124 -18.85 11.11 -10.22
CA VAL A 124 -17.79 11.89 -9.57
C VAL A 124 -18.36 13.01 -8.71
N ASP A 125 -19.49 13.61 -9.10
CA ASP A 125 -20.12 14.70 -8.34
C ASP A 125 -20.79 14.23 -7.04
N ASP A 126 -21.14 12.95 -6.95
CA ASP A 126 -21.74 12.34 -5.76
C ASP A 126 -20.69 11.88 -4.74
N VAL A 127 -19.40 11.88 -5.13
CA VAL A 127 -18.31 11.44 -4.26
C VAL A 127 -18.07 12.47 -3.16
N ILE A 128 -18.25 12.06 -1.89
CA ILE A 128 -18.04 12.96 -0.76
C ILE A 128 -16.60 12.84 -0.27
N PHE A 129 -15.89 13.97 -0.27
CA PHE A 129 -14.60 14.12 0.38
C PHE A 129 -14.82 14.57 1.83
N SER A 130 -14.42 13.73 2.78
CA SER A 130 -14.49 14.04 4.20
C SER A 130 -13.14 13.82 4.85
N GLY A 131 -12.93 14.42 6.02
CA GLY A 131 -11.68 14.24 6.75
C GLY A 131 -11.21 15.46 7.53
N GLY A 132 -10.13 15.21 8.27
CA GLY A 132 -9.40 16.18 9.09
C GLY A 132 -7.96 15.73 9.20
N ALA A 133 -7.71 14.72 10.05
CA ALA A 133 -6.39 14.07 10.19
C ALA A 133 -6.07 13.02 9.11
N SER A 134 -7.04 12.69 8.26
CA SER A 134 -6.88 11.82 7.09
C SER A 134 -7.82 12.27 5.99
N THR A 135 -7.51 11.92 4.75
CA THR A 135 -8.39 12.17 3.60
C THR A 135 -9.23 10.94 3.34
N ILE A 136 -10.55 11.07 3.37
CA ILE A 136 -11.51 9.98 3.21
C ILE A 136 -12.41 10.27 2.01
N ILE A 137 -12.61 9.25 1.19
CA ILE A 137 -13.59 9.24 0.10
C ILE A 137 -14.74 8.33 0.49
N SER A 138 -15.95 8.89 0.51
CA SER A 138 -17.18 8.14 0.73
C SER A 138 -17.84 7.80 -0.59
N LEU A 139 -18.08 6.50 -0.81
CA LEU A 139 -18.73 5.96 -2.00
C LEU A 139 -20.02 5.24 -1.62
N PHE A 140 -21.00 5.27 -2.52
CA PHE A 140 -22.30 4.67 -2.30
C PHE A 140 -22.49 3.44 -3.19
N ARG A 141 -23.26 2.48 -2.68
CA ARG A 141 -23.70 1.30 -3.44
C ARG A 141 -25.13 1.00 -3.07
N ARG A 142 -26.01 0.93 -4.07
CA ARG A 142 -27.39 0.46 -3.88
C ARG A 142 -27.41 -1.07 -3.94
N GLU A 143 -27.88 -1.71 -2.88
CA GLU A 143 -28.10 -3.16 -2.85
C GLU A 143 -29.47 -3.53 -3.43
N LYS A 144 -29.67 -4.82 -3.75
CA LYS A 144 -30.89 -5.34 -4.39
C LYS A 144 -32.17 -5.09 -3.56
N ASN A 145 -32.02 -4.94 -2.25
CA ASN A 145 -33.08 -4.62 -1.30
C ASN A 145 -33.43 -3.12 -1.25
N GLY A 146 -32.78 -2.28 -2.07
CA GLY A 146 -32.98 -0.83 -2.09
C GLY A 146 -32.18 -0.05 -1.05
N THR A 147 -31.48 -0.73 -0.13
CA THR A 147 -30.62 -0.08 0.87
C THR A 147 -29.38 0.53 0.22
N ILE A 148 -29.02 1.75 0.63
CA ILE A 148 -27.80 2.42 0.20
C ILE A 148 -26.72 2.14 1.24
N LEU A 149 -25.66 1.44 0.83
CA LEU A 149 -24.46 1.25 1.64
C LEU A 149 -23.44 2.34 1.32
N THR A 150 -23.08 3.10 2.35
CA THR A 150 -21.98 4.07 2.29
C THR A 150 -20.70 3.39 2.75
N LYS A 151 -19.63 3.52 1.96
CA LYS A 151 -18.30 3.05 2.33
C LYS A 151 -17.30 4.20 2.31
N ASN A 152 -16.67 4.40 3.47
CA ASN A 152 -15.58 5.35 3.66
C ASN A 152 -14.24 4.64 3.41
N ILE A 153 -13.47 5.15 2.44
CA ILE A 153 -12.15 4.64 2.06
C ILE A 153 -11.14 5.75 2.34
N SER A 154 -10.15 5.48 3.19
CA SER A 154 -9.09 6.43 3.47
C SER A 154 -8.03 6.40 2.35
N ILE A 155 -7.46 7.55 2.03
CA ILE A 155 -6.50 7.72 0.93
C ILE A 155 -5.14 8.24 1.42
N ASP A 156 -5.16 9.11 2.43
CA ASP A 156 -3.95 9.68 3.01
C ASP A 156 -4.10 9.89 4.52
N ASP A 157 -2.95 10.04 5.17
CA ASP A 157 -2.76 10.11 6.62
C ASP A 157 -2.42 11.54 7.08
N GLY A 158 -2.35 12.47 6.12
CA GLY A 158 -2.07 13.87 6.37
C GLY A 158 -3.31 14.75 6.31
N TYR A 159 -3.13 15.98 6.79
CA TYR A 159 -4.07 17.08 6.67
C TYR A 159 -4.10 17.65 5.24
N ASN A 160 -4.21 16.77 4.25
CA ASN A 160 -4.07 17.10 2.82
C ASN A 160 -5.40 17.09 2.05
N ILE A 161 -6.54 16.98 2.74
CA ILE A 161 -7.86 16.82 2.11
C ILE A 161 -8.13 17.88 1.03
N LYS A 162 -7.88 19.15 1.32
CA LYS A 162 -8.10 20.24 0.36
C LYS A 162 -7.20 20.11 -0.87
N ILE A 163 -5.94 19.71 -0.67
CA ILE A 163 -4.95 19.56 -1.75
C ILE A 163 -5.35 18.40 -2.66
N ILE A 164 -5.65 17.24 -2.08
CA ILE A 164 -6.02 16.02 -2.83
C ILE A 164 -7.38 16.20 -3.53
N MET A 165 -8.38 16.76 -2.84
CA MET A 165 -9.69 17.06 -3.43
C MET A 165 -9.56 18.04 -4.60
N ASN A 166 -8.80 19.12 -4.44
CA ASN A 166 -8.58 20.08 -5.52
C ASN A 166 -7.82 19.45 -6.70
N TYR A 167 -6.86 18.56 -6.42
CA TYR A 167 -6.13 17.82 -7.45
C TYR A 167 -7.06 16.94 -8.29
N ILE A 168 -7.92 16.15 -7.64
CA ILE A 168 -8.90 15.28 -8.32
C ILE A 168 -9.91 16.12 -9.10
N ASN A 169 -10.44 17.18 -8.50
CA ASN A 169 -11.40 18.07 -9.16
C ASN A 169 -10.78 18.78 -10.37
N ASN A 170 -9.53 19.23 -10.26
CA ASN A 170 -8.82 19.84 -11.38
C ASN A 170 -8.56 18.83 -12.50
N PHE A 171 -8.22 17.58 -12.17
CA PHE A 171 -8.09 16.50 -13.15
C PHE A 171 -9.40 16.28 -13.91
N ILE A 172 -10.52 16.20 -13.19
CA ILE A 172 -11.83 15.96 -13.79
C ILE A 172 -12.27 17.12 -14.71
N ARG A 173 -12.01 18.37 -14.31
CA ARG A 173 -12.40 19.54 -15.10
C ARG A 173 -11.45 19.77 -16.28
N ASN A 174 -10.16 19.92 -15.98
CA ASN A 174 -9.15 20.43 -16.91
C ASN A 174 -8.26 19.33 -17.51
N GLY A 175 -8.32 18.10 -17.00
CA GLY A 175 -7.50 16.98 -17.47
C GLY A 175 -6.08 16.98 -16.88
N HIS A 176 -5.18 16.25 -17.54
CA HIS A 176 -3.81 16.01 -17.09
C HIS A 176 -2.81 17.17 -17.31
N SER A 177 -3.12 18.16 -18.17
CA SER A 177 -2.09 19.00 -18.80
C SER A 177 -1.40 19.95 -17.82
N GLU A 178 -2.14 20.42 -16.83
CA GLU A 178 -1.67 21.38 -15.83
C GLU A 178 -1.30 20.71 -14.50
N LEU A 179 -1.46 19.39 -14.39
CA LEU A 179 -1.28 18.69 -13.14
C LEU A 179 0.16 18.19 -12.95
N PRO A 180 0.73 18.42 -11.76
CA PRO A 180 2.00 17.80 -11.43
C PRO A 180 1.80 16.29 -11.25
N ILE A 181 2.71 15.50 -11.84
CA ILE A 181 2.76 14.05 -11.65
C ILE A 181 3.94 13.77 -10.71
N PRO A 182 3.70 13.12 -9.55
CA PRO A 182 4.78 12.77 -8.63
C PRO A 182 5.84 11.91 -9.33
N THR A 183 7.10 12.29 -9.18
CA THR A 183 8.24 11.58 -9.83
C THR A 183 9.08 10.77 -8.84
N LYS A 184 8.90 10.97 -7.53
CA LYS A 184 9.66 10.29 -6.48
C LYS A 184 8.70 9.64 -5.50
N LEU A 185 8.57 8.31 -5.55
CA LEU A 185 7.92 7.56 -4.48
C LEU A 185 8.91 7.38 -3.31
N ALA A 186 8.46 7.60 -2.08
CA ALA A 186 9.21 7.17 -0.91
C ALA A 186 9.31 5.64 -0.91
N TRP A 187 10.32 5.06 -0.26
CA TRP A 187 10.50 3.60 -0.32
C TRP A 187 9.34 2.84 0.32
N THR A 188 8.83 3.35 1.44
CA THR A 188 7.61 2.86 2.10
C THR A 188 6.46 2.77 1.10
N ASP A 189 6.36 3.73 0.18
CA ASP A 189 5.33 3.78 -0.85
C ASP A 189 5.64 2.84 -2.04
N ILE A 190 6.91 2.61 -2.40
CA ILE A 190 7.33 1.69 -3.47
C ILE A 190 7.06 0.23 -3.09
N GLY A 191 7.34 -0.16 -1.85
CA GLY A 191 7.05 -1.50 -1.36
C GLY A 191 5.56 -1.80 -1.35
N CYS A 192 4.76 -0.78 -1.04
CA CYS A 192 3.32 -0.90 -1.01
C CYS A 192 2.65 -0.71 -2.37
N SER A 193 3.31 -0.05 -3.34
CA SER A 193 2.78 0.06 -4.70
C SER A 193 2.80 -1.28 -5.44
N ASN A 194 3.83 -2.10 -5.20
CA ASN A 194 4.06 -3.35 -5.93
C ASN A 194 3.60 -4.61 -5.18
N VAL A 195 2.94 -4.47 -4.02
CA VAL A 195 2.64 -5.54 -3.04
C VAL A 195 3.88 -6.22 -2.47
N SER A 196 4.80 -6.67 -3.32
CA SER A 196 6.12 -7.16 -2.96
C SER A 196 7.19 -6.61 -3.90
N ILE A 197 8.43 -6.62 -3.41
CA ILE A 197 9.59 -6.10 -4.13
C ILE A 197 10.44 -7.29 -4.56
N SER A 198 10.90 -7.30 -5.81
CA SER A 198 11.79 -8.37 -6.29
C SER A 198 13.10 -8.41 -5.48
N PRO A 199 13.72 -9.59 -5.30
CA PRO A 199 14.98 -9.75 -4.56
C PRO A 199 16.09 -8.77 -4.99
N CYS A 200 16.27 -8.57 -6.30
CA CYS A 200 17.27 -7.64 -6.83
C CYS A 200 16.99 -6.18 -6.45
N LYS A 201 15.71 -5.75 -6.51
CA LYS A 201 15.28 -4.39 -6.17
C LYS A 201 15.37 -4.17 -4.64
N ALA A 202 15.11 -5.20 -3.84
CA ALA A 202 15.33 -5.19 -2.39
C ALA A 202 16.82 -5.09 -2.03
N LEU A 203 17.69 -5.91 -2.65
CA LEU A 203 19.14 -5.89 -2.41
C LEU A 203 19.76 -4.53 -2.74
N ARG A 204 19.44 -3.97 -3.91
CA ARG A 204 19.93 -2.65 -4.32
C ARG A 204 19.52 -1.54 -3.37
N HIS A 205 18.36 -1.68 -2.73
CA HIS A 205 17.83 -0.68 -1.82
C HIS A 205 18.41 -0.84 -0.41
N TYR A 206 18.28 -2.01 0.22
CA TYR A 206 18.74 -2.25 1.59
C TYR A 206 20.26 -2.36 1.71
N ALA A 207 20.95 -2.49 0.58
CA ALA A 207 22.39 -2.36 0.49
C ALA A 207 22.94 -1.25 1.43
N PRO A 208 23.90 -1.59 2.31
CA PRO A 208 24.47 -0.66 3.29
C PRO A 208 25.47 0.31 2.68
N TRP A 209 25.90 0.10 1.44
CA TRP A 209 26.88 0.96 0.79
C TRP A 209 26.24 2.28 0.35
N PRO A 210 26.77 3.44 0.81
CA PRO A 210 26.15 4.75 0.68
C PRO A 210 26.07 5.28 -0.77
N PHE A 211 26.58 4.54 -1.76
CA PHE A 211 26.76 5.03 -3.13
C PHE A 211 25.86 4.37 -4.19
N CYS A 212 25.07 3.35 -3.86
CA CYS A 212 24.33 2.59 -4.90
C CYS A 212 22.83 2.86 -5.00
N SER A 213 22.24 3.80 -4.25
CA SER A 213 20.81 4.06 -4.33
C SER A 213 20.47 5.51 -4.63
N LYS A 214 19.78 5.75 -5.77
CA LYS A 214 19.06 7.01 -6.07
C LYS A 214 17.75 7.14 -5.26
N ILE A 215 17.35 6.11 -4.52
CA ILE A 215 16.03 5.92 -3.91
C ILE A 215 16.23 5.49 -2.45
N THR A 216 16.74 6.39 -1.63
CA THR A 216 16.78 6.21 -0.18
C THR A 216 16.15 7.43 0.46
N ASP A 217 15.19 7.19 1.35
CA ASP A 217 14.53 8.25 2.10
C ASP A 217 15.55 8.95 3.02
N PRO A 218 15.37 10.25 3.34
CA PRO A 218 16.32 11.00 4.16
C PRO A 218 16.63 10.31 5.49
N GLU A 219 15.62 9.70 6.12
CA GLU A 219 15.74 8.97 7.38
C GLU A 219 16.60 7.71 7.24
N GLU A 220 16.38 6.92 6.20
CA GLU A 220 17.18 5.73 5.95
C GLU A 220 18.63 6.07 5.57
N ASN A 221 18.83 7.15 4.80
CA ASN A 221 20.17 7.68 4.54
C ASN A 221 20.88 8.08 5.83
N ALA A 222 20.19 8.74 6.76
CA ALA A 222 20.77 9.07 8.05
C ALA A 222 21.17 7.81 8.84
N LEU A 223 20.37 6.75 8.83
CA LEU A 223 20.72 5.48 9.47
C LEU A 223 21.94 4.81 8.81
N LYS A 224 22.00 4.81 7.48
CA LYS A 224 23.14 4.24 6.73
C LYS A 224 24.44 5.00 6.98
N ILE A 225 24.38 6.31 7.19
CA ILE A 225 25.55 7.16 7.39
C ILE A 225 25.96 7.17 8.87
N TYR A 226 25.05 7.55 9.77
CA TYR A 226 25.37 7.78 11.18
C TYR A 226 25.38 6.50 12.01
N MET A 227 24.61 5.48 11.62
CA MET A 227 24.51 4.20 12.32
C MET A 227 25.01 3.04 11.45
N TRP A 228 26.04 3.29 10.63
CA TRP A 228 26.51 2.35 9.62
C TRP A 228 26.74 0.90 10.13
N PRO A 229 27.42 0.65 11.28
CA PRO A 229 27.60 -0.72 11.77
C PRO A 229 26.27 -1.40 12.11
N LEU A 230 25.37 -0.70 12.80
CA LEU A 230 24.04 -1.23 13.14
C LEU A 230 23.22 -1.51 11.89
N TYR A 231 23.21 -0.58 10.93
CA TYR A 231 22.48 -0.76 9.70
C TYR A 231 23.03 -1.94 8.90
N THR A 232 24.35 -2.03 8.76
CA THR A 232 25.03 -3.04 7.93
C THR A 232 24.90 -4.46 8.49
N PHE A 233 25.17 -4.64 9.78
CA PHE A 233 25.27 -5.98 10.36
C PHE A 233 23.96 -6.49 10.94
N ILE A 234 23.01 -5.60 11.26
CA ILE A 234 21.74 -5.97 11.89
C ILE A 234 20.57 -5.65 10.97
N MET A 235 20.38 -4.38 10.58
CA MET A 235 19.17 -4.00 9.82
C MET A 235 19.15 -4.58 8.41
N PHE A 236 20.28 -4.57 7.70
CA PHE A 236 20.35 -5.04 6.32
C PHE A 236 19.99 -6.54 6.20
N PRO A 237 20.59 -7.47 6.97
CA PRO A 237 20.20 -8.88 6.94
C PRO A 237 18.72 -9.09 7.30
N ILE A 238 18.22 -8.39 8.32
CA ILE A 238 16.82 -8.50 8.77
C ILE A 238 15.86 -8.01 7.68
N ASN A 239 16.10 -6.82 7.12
CA ASN A 239 15.26 -6.23 6.08
C ASN A 239 15.28 -7.06 4.78
N MET A 240 16.45 -7.60 4.41
CA MET A 240 16.55 -8.51 3.28
C MET A 240 15.79 -9.79 3.53
N PHE A 241 15.92 -10.40 4.70
CA PHE A 241 15.18 -11.59 5.07
C PHE A 241 13.66 -11.35 4.99
N PHE A 242 13.16 -10.24 5.55
CA PHE A 242 11.73 -9.87 5.47
C PHE A 242 11.26 -9.65 4.04
N ALA A 243 12.07 -8.97 3.22
CA ALA A 243 11.73 -8.71 1.83
C ALA A 243 11.66 -9.99 1.00
N LEU A 244 12.62 -10.90 1.17
CA LEU A 244 12.66 -12.18 0.46
C LEU A 244 11.51 -13.09 0.88
N LEU A 245 11.27 -13.20 2.20
CA LEU A 245 10.20 -14.02 2.74
C LEU A 245 8.83 -13.57 2.23
N TRP A 246 8.54 -12.27 2.32
CA TRP A 246 7.29 -11.71 1.81
C TRP A 246 7.17 -11.83 0.29
N TYR A 247 8.26 -11.63 -0.46
CA TYR A 247 8.26 -11.83 -1.89
C TYR A 247 7.89 -13.27 -2.27
N LEU A 248 8.50 -14.26 -1.63
CA LEU A 248 8.18 -15.66 -1.87
C LEU A 248 6.72 -15.97 -1.52
N PHE A 249 6.27 -15.54 -0.35
CA PHE A 249 4.89 -15.72 0.11
C PHE A 249 3.87 -15.14 -0.87
N THR A 250 4.04 -13.88 -1.28
CA THR A 250 3.13 -13.24 -2.24
C THR A 250 3.12 -13.91 -3.62
N LYS A 251 4.22 -14.55 -4.03
CA LYS A 251 4.29 -15.32 -5.28
C LYS A 251 3.60 -16.67 -5.17
N ILE A 252 3.83 -17.42 -4.09
CA ILE A 252 3.20 -18.72 -3.85
C ILE A 252 1.68 -18.57 -3.79
N PHE A 253 1.18 -17.60 -3.04
CA PHE A 253 -0.26 -17.38 -2.84
C PHE A 253 -0.89 -16.44 -3.86
N ASN A 254 -0.15 -16.02 -4.90
CA ASN A 254 -0.60 -15.09 -5.94
C ASN A 254 -1.29 -13.83 -5.37
N ILE A 255 -0.73 -13.25 -4.31
CA ILE A 255 -1.28 -12.08 -3.62
C ILE A 255 -1.06 -10.86 -4.52
N LYS A 256 -2.16 -10.36 -5.08
CA LYS A 256 -2.19 -9.17 -5.93
C LYS A 256 -3.38 -8.32 -5.52
N PRO A 257 -3.32 -6.98 -5.73
CA PRO A 257 -4.48 -6.14 -5.52
C PRO A 257 -5.63 -6.60 -6.42
N HIS A 258 -6.87 -6.43 -5.95
CA HIS A 258 -8.01 -6.69 -6.81
C HIS A 258 -7.91 -5.81 -8.07
N PRO A 259 -8.14 -6.34 -9.28
CA PRO A 259 -8.18 -5.51 -10.48
C PRO A 259 -9.29 -4.45 -10.32
N VAL A 260 -9.07 -3.27 -10.90
CA VAL A 260 -10.13 -2.26 -10.98
C VAL A 260 -11.26 -2.77 -11.89
N PRO A 261 -12.50 -2.25 -11.74
CA PRO A 261 -13.60 -2.58 -12.66
C PRO A 261 -13.21 -2.41 -14.13
N GLU A 262 -13.66 -3.32 -15.00
CA GLU A 262 -13.31 -3.30 -16.43
C GLU A 262 -13.78 -2.01 -17.12
N GLU A 263 -14.93 -1.49 -16.69
CA GLU A 263 -15.53 -0.26 -17.23
C GLU A 263 -14.78 1.00 -16.77
N ALA A 264 -13.86 0.88 -15.81
CA ALA A 264 -13.15 2.03 -15.24
C ALA A 264 -12.32 2.79 -16.27
N TYR A 265 -11.82 2.10 -17.30
CA TYR A 265 -11.01 2.68 -18.38
C TYR A 265 -11.80 2.87 -19.68
N GLU A 266 -13.12 2.77 -19.65
CA GLU A 266 -13.93 2.90 -20.85
C GLU A 266 -13.67 4.24 -21.56
N GLY A 267 -13.25 4.12 -22.82
CA GLY A 267 -12.96 5.26 -23.68
C GLY A 267 -11.67 6.02 -23.37
N ASP A 268 -10.74 5.39 -22.65
CA ASP A 268 -9.36 5.86 -22.49
C ASP A 268 -8.33 4.81 -22.96
N ASP A 269 -7.85 4.98 -24.19
CA ASP A 269 -6.79 4.16 -24.77
C ASP A 269 -5.40 4.81 -24.64
N SER A 270 -5.29 5.91 -23.89
CA SER A 270 -4.03 6.65 -23.75
C SER A 270 -3.06 5.95 -22.79
N ILE A 271 -1.80 6.38 -22.85
CA ILE A 271 -0.74 5.81 -22.02
C ILE A 271 -1.01 6.15 -20.55
N ARG A 272 -1.07 5.13 -19.70
CA ARG A 272 -1.11 5.31 -18.23
C ARG A 272 0.29 5.58 -17.72
N VAL A 273 0.55 6.84 -17.37
CA VAL A 273 1.83 7.29 -16.82
C VAL A 273 1.88 7.05 -15.33
N THR A 274 2.82 6.22 -14.91
CA THR A 274 3.17 5.97 -13.50
C THR A 274 4.26 6.94 -13.04
N PRO A 275 4.53 7.07 -11.73
CA PRO A 275 5.64 7.88 -11.23
C PRO A 275 7.00 7.49 -11.83
N GLU A 276 7.25 6.20 -12.04
CA GLU A 276 8.49 5.70 -12.66
C GLU A 276 8.63 6.15 -14.12
N MET A 277 7.52 6.31 -14.84
CA MET A 277 7.49 6.83 -16.22
C MET A 277 7.64 8.36 -16.24
N ALA A 278 6.96 9.06 -15.33
CA ALA A 278 7.08 10.51 -15.18
C ALA A 278 8.50 10.92 -14.80
N ALA A 279 9.19 10.14 -13.96
CA ALA A 279 10.60 10.35 -13.62
C ALA A 279 11.55 10.25 -14.83
N LYS A 280 11.13 9.56 -15.91
CA LYS A 280 11.84 9.48 -17.20
C LYS A 280 11.41 10.56 -18.20
N GLY A 281 10.54 11.49 -17.79
CA GLY A 281 10.02 12.57 -18.63
C GLY A 281 8.81 12.18 -19.49
N ILE A 282 8.23 10.99 -19.31
CA ILE A 282 7.04 10.56 -20.05
C ILE A 282 5.80 11.26 -19.46
N ARG A 283 4.94 11.80 -20.33
CA ARG A 283 3.64 12.38 -19.97
C ARG A 283 2.51 11.73 -20.78
N PRO A 284 1.28 11.68 -20.23
CA PRO A 284 0.15 11.05 -20.90
C PRO A 284 -0.37 11.87 -22.09
#